data_AF-A0A060CDA2-F1
#
_entry.id   AF-A0A060CDA2-F1
#
_cell.length_a   1.000
_cell.length_b   1.000
_cell.length_c   1.000
_cell.angle_alpha   90.00
_cell.angle_beta   90.00
_cell.angle_gamma   90.00
#
_symmetry.space_group_name_H-M   'P 1'
#
loop_
_entity.id
_entity.type
_entity.pdbx_description
1 polymer ?
#
loop_
_entity_poly.entity_id
_entity_poly.type
_entity_poly.pdbx_seq_one_letter_code
_entity_poly.pdbx_strand_id
1 'polypeptide(L)' 'MITTNFHGTPNPDLDYHQWAKHQDVIAYDSYPAYDTPAYQTAFLYDLMRGLKNNQSFMLMESTPSQVNWQAYSPLKRPG' A
#
# COMPACT_ATOMS: atom_id res chain seq x y z
N MET A 1 8.86 -15.55 -10.38
CA MET A 1 8.59 -14.42 -9.49
C MET A 1 7.25 -14.64 -8.83
N ILE A 2 7.22 -14.68 -7.50
CA ILE A 2 6.05 -14.95 -6.67
C ILE A 2 5.93 -13.81 -5.65
N THR A 3 4.70 -13.31 -5.47
CA THR A 3 4.38 -12.23 -4.54
C THR A 3 2.95 -12.38 -4.02
N THR A 4 2.61 -11.58 -3.01
CA THR A 4 1.23 -11.30 -2.56
C THR A 4 1.18 -9.84 -2.09
N ASN A 5 0.03 -9.19 -2.23
CA ASN A 5 -0.15 -7.78 -1.93
C ASN A 5 -0.37 -7.50 -0.44
N PHE A 6 0.30 -6.47 0.08
CA PHE A 6 0.09 -5.91 1.42
C PHE A 6 -0.87 -4.71 1.38
N HIS A 7 -1.53 -4.42 2.50
CA HIS A 7 -2.65 -3.45 2.56
C HIS A 7 -2.51 -2.38 3.67
N GLY A 8 -1.29 -1.88 3.90
CA GLY A 8 -1.01 -0.73 4.78
C GLY A 8 -0.89 -1.07 6.27
N THR A 9 -0.79 -0.05 7.14
CA THR A 9 -0.67 -0.19 8.61
C THR A 9 -1.70 0.68 9.35
N PRO A 10 -2.06 0.35 10.61
CA PRO A 10 -1.66 -0.85 11.35
C PRO A 10 -2.40 -2.11 10.87
N ASN A 11 -1.67 -3.21 10.74
CA ASN A 11 -2.25 -4.54 10.60
C ASN A 11 -1.80 -5.40 11.80
N PRO A 12 -2.67 -5.66 12.78
CA PRO A 12 -2.29 -6.38 13.99
C PRO A 12 -2.04 -7.88 13.75
N ASP A 13 -2.55 -8.42 12.63
CA ASP A 13 -2.54 -9.85 12.36
C ASP A 13 -1.34 -10.30 11.49
N LEU A 14 -0.65 -9.36 10.84
CA LEU A 14 0.45 -9.64 9.90
C LEU A 14 1.72 -8.86 10.22
N ASP A 15 2.82 -9.60 10.41
CA ASP A 15 4.18 -9.05 10.43
C ASP A 15 4.76 -9.00 9.01
N TYR A 16 4.70 -7.84 8.37
CA TYR A 16 5.20 -7.67 7.00
C TYR A 16 6.71 -7.94 6.85
N HIS A 17 7.52 -7.74 7.90
CA HIS A 17 8.96 -8.04 7.83
C HIS A 17 9.22 -9.55 7.78
N GLN A 18 8.41 -10.36 8.45
CA GLN A 18 8.52 -11.82 8.35
C GLN A 18 8.04 -12.32 6.99
N TRP A 19 6.91 -11.80 6.50
CA TRP A 19 6.37 -12.17 5.19
C TRP A 19 7.29 -11.80 4.03
N ALA A 20 7.91 -10.61 4.08
CA ALA A 20 8.81 -10.12 3.01
C ALA A 20 10.03 -11.02 2.74
N LYS A 21 10.42 -11.88 3.71
CA LYS A 21 11.50 -12.86 3.55
C LYS A 21 11.13 -13.99 2.57
N HIS A 22 9.83 -14.22 2.36
CA HIS A 22 9.29 -15.32 1.55
C HIS A 22 8.73 -14.86 0.19
N GLN A 23 8.88 -13.58 -0.17
CA GLN A 23 8.41 -13.02 -1.44
C GLN A 23 9.60 -12.64 -2.34
N ASP A 24 9.47 -12.81 -3.64
CA ASP A 24 10.52 -12.38 -4.58
C ASP A 24 10.56 -10.85 -4.71
N VAL A 25 9.39 -10.21 -4.63
CA VAL A 25 9.18 -8.76 -4.76
C VAL A 25 8.01 -8.34 -3.86
N ILE A 26 8.08 -7.14 -3.28
CA ILE A 26 6.96 -6.57 -2.51
C ILE A 26 5.90 -6.07 -3.48
N ALA A 27 4.64 -6.37 -3.17
CA ALA A 27 3.46 -5.83 -3.84
C ALA A 27 2.60 -5.09 -2.81
N TYR A 28 2.05 -3.94 -3.18
CA TYR A 28 1.32 -3.06 -2.27
C TYR A 28 0.03 -2.52 -2.89
N ASP A 29 -1.03 -2.50 -2.09
CA ASP A 29 -2.33 -1.92 -2.42
C ASP A 29 -2.48 -0.55 -1.72
N SER A 30 -2.62 0.50 -2.51
CA SER A 30 -2.67 1.88 -2.03
C SER A 30 -4.07 2.49 -2.21
N TYR A 31 -4.79 2.61 -1.11
CA TYR A 31 -6.14 3.19 -1.05
C TYR A 31 -6.29 4.24 0.06
N PRO A 32 -5.60 5.38 -0.04
CA PRO A 32 -5.80 6.48 0.91
C PRO A 32 -7.26 6.97 0.87
N ALA A 33 -7.76 7.42 2.01
CA ALA A 33 -9.03 8.15 2.08
C ALA A 33 -8.87 9.56 1.49
N TYR A 34 -9.98 10.19 1.13
CA TYR A 34 -9.99 11.51 0.48
C TYR A 34 -9.31 12.62 1.31
N ASP A 35 -9.26 12.45 2.63
CA ASP A 35 -8.69 13.36 3.61
C ASP A 35 -7.39 12.84 4.24
N THR A 36 -6.88 11.70 3.78
CA THR A 36 -5.60 11.16 4.26
C THR A 36 -4.46 12.15 3.97
N PRO A 37 -3.74 12.63 4.99
CA PRO A 37 -2.61 13.51 4.77
C PRO A 37 -1.53 12.84 3.91
N ALA A 38 -0.97 13.57 2.94
CA ALA A 38 -0.02 13.01 1.98
C ALA A 38 1.19 12.30 2.61
N TYR A 39 1.65 12.77 3.79
CA TYR A 39 2.77 12.16 4.50
C TYR A 39 2.48 10.73 4.98
N GLN A 40 1.23 10.37 5.24
CA GLN A 40 0.88 9.02 5.69
C GLN A 40 1.00 8.03 4.53
N THR A 41 0.48 8.40 3.37
CA THR A 41 0.67 7.63 2.13
C THR A 41 2.16 7.52 1.82
N ALA A 42 2.92 8.62 1.85
CA ALA A 42 4.37 8.59 1.61
C ALA A 42 5.11 7.65 2.58
N PHE A 43 4.77 7.70 3.87
CA PHE A 43 5.33 6.81 4.88
C PHE A 43 5.07 5.34 4.56
N LEU A 44 3.86 4.99 4.11
CA LEU A 44 3.54 3.60 3.73
C LEU A 44 4.37 3.15 2.52
N TYR A 45 4.59 4.02 1.53
CA TYR A 45 5.44 3.68 0.38
C TYR A 45 6.90 3.46 0.81
N ASP A 46 7.41 4.30 1.72
CA ASP A 46 8.76 4.13 2.28
C ASP A 46 8.86 2.86 3.12
N LEU A 47 7.83 2.51 3.89
CA LEU A 47 7.74 1.25 4.62
C LEU A 47 7.85 0.06 3.67
N MET A 48 7.04 0.02 2.61
CA MET A 48 7.05 -1.08 1.62
C MET A 48 8.42 -1.23 0.96
N ARG A 49 9.06 -0.13 0.59
CA ARG A 49 10.44 -0.11 0.06
C ARG A 49 11.45 -0.64 1.09
N GLY A 50 11.25 -0.30 2.37
CA GLY A 50 12.11 -0.75 3.48
C GLY A 50 12.06 -2.24 3.76
N LEU A 51 10.96 -2.94 3.45
CA LEU A 51 10.78 -4.37 3.74
C LEU A 51 11.80 -5.28 3.05
N LYS A 52 12.35 -4.88 1.89
CA LYS A 52 13.36 -5.64 1.13
C LYS A 52 14.61 -4.81 0.86
N ASN A 53 15.18 -4.17 1.88
CA ASN A 53 16.46 -3.46 1.80
C ASN A 53 16.51 -2.42 0.67
N ASN A 54 15.46 -1.60 0.54
CA ASN A 54 15.32 -0.58 -0.49
C ASN A 54 15.22 -1.07 -1.95
N GLN A 55 14.90 -2.35 -2.17
CA GLN A 55 14.52 -2.83 -3.50
C GLN A 55 13.23 -2.14 -4.00
N SER A 56 13.12 -1.95 -5.31
CA SER A 56 11.87 -1.53 -5.95
C SER A 56 10.74 -2.51 -5.62
N PHE A 57 9.53 -2.00 -5.50
CA PHE A 57 8.31 -2.77 -5.25
C PHE A 57 7.25 -2.47 -6.30
N MET A 58 6.21 -3.30 -6.35
CA MET A 58 5.07 -3.11 -7.24
C MET A 58 3.94 -2.40 -6.49
N LEU A 59 3.48 -1.27 -7.03
CA LEU A 59 2.14 -0.76 -6.71
C LEU A 59 1.15 -1.66 -7.46
N MET A 60 0.63 -2.66 -6.75
CA MET A 60 -0.23 -3.68 -7.36
C MET A 60 -1.62 -3.13 -7.58
N GLU A 61 -2.17 -2.47 -6.56
CA GLU A 61 -3.51 -1.91 -6.63
C GLU A 61 -3.55 -0.43 -6.25
N SER A 62 -4.39 0.30 -6.98
CA SER A 62 -4.85 1.63 -6.65
C SER A 62 -6.18 1.87 -7.36
N THR A 63 -7.00 2.78 -6.86
CA THR A 63 -8.24 3.12 -7.56
C THR A 63 -7.98 4.13 -8.69
N PRO A 64 -8.59 3.97 -9.88
CA PRO A 64 -8.59 5.04 -10.89
C PRO A 64 -9.40 6.27 -10.44
N SER A 65 -10.33 6.12 -9.47
CA SER A 65 -11.07 7.25 -8.88
C SER A 65 -11.62 6.92 -7.49
N GLN A 66 -12.68 6.12 -7.40
CA GLN A 66 -13.39 5.82 -6.14
C GLN A 66 -13.16 4.39 -5.67
N VAL A 67 -13.34 4.17 -4.36
CA VAL A 67 -13.50 2.83 -3.79
C VAL A 67 -14.93 2.66 -3.29
N ASN A 68 -15.39 1.42 -3.14
CA ASN A 68 -16.74 1.11 -2.68
C ASN A 68 -16.89 1.01 -1.16
N TRP A 69 -15.78 0.92 -0.41
CA TRP A 69 -15.79 0.52 1.00
C TRP A 69 -15.44 1.63 2.01
N GLN A 70 -14.96 2.80 1.57
CA GLN A 70 -14.76 3.93 2.47
C GLN A 70 -16.12 4.55 2.85
N ALA A 71 -16.21 5.12 4.06
CA ALA A 71 -17.44 5.79 4.52
C ALA A 71 -17.87 6.95 3.60
N TYR A 72 -16.90 7.60 2.96
CA TYR A 72 -17.11 8.60 1.93
C TYR A 72 -16.07 8.46 0.83
N SER A 73 -16.52 8.18 -0.40
CA SER A 73 -15.67 7.90 -1.57
C SER A 73 -15.89 8.93 -2.67
N PRO A 74 -15.40 10.17 -2.55
CA PRO A 74 -15.54 11.18 -3.58
C PRO A 74 -14.72 10.82 -4.82
N LEU A 75 -15.10 11.36 -5.98
CA LEU A 75 -14.27 11.25 -7.19
C LEU A 75 -12.90 11.87 -6.93
N LYS A 76 -11.83 11.21 -7.44
CA LYS A 76 -10.53 11.88 -7.56
C LYS A 76 -10.71 13.14 -8.40
N ARG A 77 -10.12 14.24 -7.92
CA ARG A 77 -10.03 15.47 -8.71
C ARG A 77 -9.15 15.20 -9.94
N PRO A 78 -9.31 15.94 -11.04
CA PRO A 78 -8.41 15.83 -12.17
C PRO A 78 -6.95 16.07 -11.74
N GLY A 79 -6.06 15.09 -11.96
CA GLY A 79 -4.64 15.11 -11.58
C GLY A 79 -4.35 14.25 -10.37
#